data_AF-A0A7Y8IQE2-F1
#
_entry.id   AF-A0A7Y8IQE2-F1
#
_cell.length_a   1.000
_cell.length_b   1.000
_cell.length_c   1.000
_cell.angle_alpha   90.00
_cell.angle_beta   90.00
_cell.angle_gamma   90.00
#
_symmetry.space_group_name_H-M   'P 1'
#
loop_
_entity.id
_entity.type
_entity.pdbx_description
1 polymer ?
#
loop_
_entity_poly.entity_id
_entity_poly.type
_entity_poly.pdbx_seq_one_letter_code
_entity_poly.pdbx_strand_id
1 'polypeptide(L)'
;MATLNFKGKTFVQNHHLTVKYHQLIPQKDKSLTDKVSLNDNLIIYGDNLKALKALLPTYAGKVKCIYIDPPYNTGNERWVYNDNVNSPMMQEWLGKVVDREDLTRHDKWLCMMMP
;
A
#
# COMPACT_ATOMS: atom_id res chain seq x y z
N MET A 1 7.53 27.01 -4.91
CA MET A 1 7.16 25.95 -3.92
C MET A 1 8.25 24.88 -4.00
N ALA A 2 8.81 24.44 -2.87
CA ALA A 2 9.78 23.35 -2.88
C ALA A 2 9.11 22.03 -3.29
N THR A 3 9.78 21.19 -4.06
CA THR A 3 9.25 19.90 -4.53
C THR A 3 10.28 18.79 -4.33
N LEU A 4 9.81 17.59 -3.95
CA LEU A 4 10.61 16.38 -3.92
C LEU A 4 10.41 15.60 -5.22
N ASN A 5 11.49 15.37 -5.96
CA ASN A 5 11.51 14.56 -7.16
C ASN A 5 12.26 13.26 -6.89
N PHE A 6 11.75 12.15 -7.40
CA PHE A 6 12.32 10.82 -7.24
C PHE A 6 11.99 9.97 -8.48
N LYS A 7 12.83 8.98 -8.77
CA LYS A 7 12.65 8.06 -9.89
C LYS A 7 11.40 7.21 -9.61
N GLY A 8 10.47 7.14 -10.56
CA GLY A 8 9.22 6.39 -10.36
C GLY A 8 7.98 7.22 -10.09
N LYS A 9 8.13 8.47 -9.62
CA LYS A 9 7.02 9.34 -9.21
C LYS A 9 5.88 9.41 -10.22
N THR A 10 6.18 9.60 -11.49
CA THR A 10 5.17 9.71 -12.56
C THR A 10 4.40 8.42 -12.81
N PHE A 11 4.98 7.27 -12.50
CA PHE A 11 4.33 5.95 -12.64
C PHE A 11 3.43 5.62 -11.45
N VAL A 12 3.78 6.08 -10.25
CA VAL A 12 3.05 5.76 -9.01
C VAL A 12 1.99 6.79 -8.63
N GLN A 13 2.17 8.07 -8.99
CA GLN A 13 1.29 9.17 -8.56
C GLN A 13 -0.19 8.94 -8.89
N ASN A 14 -0.46 8.30 -10.02
CA ASN A 14 -1.81 8.00 -10.50
C ASN A 14 -2.10 6.49 -10.45
N HIS A 15 -1.19 5.68 -9.88
CA HIS A 15 -1.36 4.24 -9.83
C HIS A 15 -2.62 3.86 -9.06
N HIS A 16 -2.93 4.62 -7.99
CA HIS A 16 -4.17 4.43 -7.25
C HIS A 16 -5.38 4.46 -8.20
N LEU A 17 -5.46 5.33 -9.21
CA LEU A 17 -6.59 5.36 -10.17
C LEU A 17 -6.77 4.05 -10.95
N THR A 18 -5.69 3.31 -11.19
CA THR A 18 -5.72 2.03 -11.93
C THR A 18 -6.21 0.86 -11.09
N VAL A 19 -6.15 0.98 -9.76
CA VAL A 19 -6.62 -0.06 -8.84
C VAL A 19 -8.14 -0.12 -8.89
N LYS A 20 -8.69 -1.24 -9.37
CA LYS A 20 -10.14 -1.45 -9.41
C LYS A 20 -10.74 -1.42 -8.00
N TYR A 21 -11.99 -0.99 -7.88
CA TYR A 21 -12.72 -1.18 -6.64
C TYR A 21 -12.86 -2.67 -6.32
N HIS A 22 -12.71 -3.02 -5.05
CA HIS A 22 -12.90 -4.37 -4.54
C HIS A 22 -13.90 -4.32 -3.40
N GLN A 23 -14.84 -5.27 -3.38
CA GLN A 23 -15.78 -5.41 -2.28
C GLN A 23 -15.07 -6.10 -1.09
N LEU A 24 -15.37 -5.65 0.13
CA LEU A 24 -15.04 -6.41 1.33
C LEU A 24 -15.94 -7.64 1.41
N ILE A 25 -15.34 -8.84 1.36
CA ILE A 25 -16.06 -10.11 1.45
C ILE A 25 -15.93 -10.64 2.89
N PRO A 26 -17.00 -10.62 3.68
CA PRO A 26 -16.91 -11.08 5.06
C PRO A 26 -16.63 -12.57 5.16
N GLN A 27 -15.77 -12.94 6.09
CA GLN A 27 -15.46 -14.34 6.42
C GLN A 27 -16.14 -14.67 7.76
N LYS A 28 -17.32 -15.29 7.69
CA LYS A 28 -18.15 -15.55 8.87
C LYS A 28 -17.46 -16.49 9.87
N ASP A 29 -16.71 -17.46 9.36
CA ASP A 29 -15.87 -18.40 10.10
C ASP A 29 -14.77 -17.73 10.92
N LYS A 30 -14.33 -16.52 10.52
CA LYS A 30 -13.32 -15.72 11.22
C LYS A 30 -13.90 -14.59 12.06
N SER A 31 -15.22 -14.47 12.10
CA SER A 31 -15.92 -13.39 12.81
C SER A 31 -16.31 -13.85 14.21
N LEU A 32 -16.00 -13.04 15.23
CA LEU A 32 -16.38 -13.34 16.62
C LEU A 32 -17.83 -12.93 16.94
N THR A 33 -18.50 -12.22 16.04
CA THR A 33 -19.88 -11.75 16.23
C THR A 33 -20.87 -12.63 15.47
N ASP A 34 -22.06 -12.83 16.04
CA ASP A 34 -23.14 -13.60 15.42
C ASP A 34 -23.65 -12.94 14.13
N LYS A 35 -23.81 -11.62 14.17
CA LYS A 35 -24.18 -10.82 13.00
C LYS A 35 -22.94 -10.17 12.39
N VAL A 36 -22.60 -10.60 11.19
CA VAL A 36 -21.56 -9.98 10.38
C VAL A 36 -22.00 -8.56 10.01
N SER A 37 -21.15 -7.58 10.30
CA SER A 37 -21.39 -6.18 10.02
C SER A 37 -20.08 -5.53 9.58
N LEU A 38 -20.15 -4.64 8.60
CA LEU A 38 -19.00 -3.79 8.28
C LEU A 38 -18.87 -2.63 9.28
N ASN A 39 -19.92 -2.25 10.01
CA ASN A 39 -19.92 -1.08 10.90
C ASN A 39 -19.31 -1.30 12.29
N ASP A 40 -18.47 -2.33 12.47
CA ASP A 40 -17.81 -2.67 13.73
C ASP A 40 -16.28 -2.70 13.52
N ASN A 41 -15.52 -3.26 14.45
CA ASN A 41 -14.10 -3.51 14.31
C ASN A 41 -13.83 -4.47 13.14
N LEU A 42 -12.98 -4.05 12.21
CA LEU A 42 -12.64 -4.82 11.01
C LEU A 42 -11.18 -5.25 11.03
N ILE A 43 -10.96 -6.53 10.73
CA ILE A 43 -9.66 -7.04 10.32
C ILE A 43 -9.75 -7.36 8.82
N ILE A 44 -8.96 -6.67 8.01
CA ILE A 44 -8.97 -6.82 6.56
C ILE A 44 -7.69 -7.53 6.14
N TYR A 45 -7.84 -8.66 5.46
CA TYR A 45 -6.71 -9.39 4.88
C TYR A 45 -6.56 -9.06 3.40
N GLY A 46 -5.38 -8.59 3.01
CA GLY A 46 -5.05 -8.29 1.63
C GLY A 46 -3.99 -7.20 1.50
N ASP A 47 -3.76 -6.81 0.24
CA ASP A 47 -2.94 -5.64 -0.11
C ASP A 47 -3.59 -4.36 0.45
N ASN A 48 -2.78 -3.50 1.07
CA ASN A 48 -3.25 -2.31 1.78
C ASN A 48 -3.88 -1.27 0.84
N LEU A 49 -3.32 -1.03 -0.35
CA LEU A 49 -3.88 -0.09 -1.33
C LEU A 49 -5.26 -0.56 -1.81
N LYS A 50 -5.43 -1.87 -2.06
CA LYS A 50 -6.74 -2.46 -2.37
C LYS A 50 -7.73 -2.34 -1.20
N ALA A 51 -7.27 -2.59 0.03
CA ALA A 51 -8.10 -2.49 1.23
C ALA A 51 -8.58 -1.04 1.48
N LEU A 52 -7.68 -0.07 1.40
CA LEU A 52 -8.01 1.35 1.53
C LEU A 52 -9.02 1.80 0.46
N LYS A 53 -8.84 1.35 -0.78
CA LYS A 53 -9.81 1.56 -1.86
C LYS A 53 -11.19 0.99 -1.57
N ALA A 54 -11.25 -0.20 -1.00
CA ALA A 54 -12.52 -0.84 -0.63
C ALA A 54 -13.27 -0.06 0.47
N LEU A 55 -12.53 0.59 1.37
CA LEU A 55 -13.07 1.37 2.49
C LEU A 55 -13.58 2.76 2.08
N LEU A 56 -13.09 3.35 0.99
CA LEU A 56 -13.44 4.71 0.57
C LEU A 56 -14.94 5.03 0.57
N PRO A 57 -15.84 4.19 -0.01
CA PRO A 57 -17.27 4.53 -0.07
C PRO A 57 -17.94 4.66 1.31
N THR A 58 -17.41 3.98 2.33
CA THR A 58 -18.05 3.89 3.65
C THR A 58 -17.33 4.74 4.70
N TYR A 59 -16.00 4.89 4.61
CA TYR A 59 -15.16 5.47 5.65
C TYR A 59 -14.42 6.76 5.27
N ALA A 60 -14.55 7.24 4.03
CA ALA A 60 -13.94 8.52 3.63
C ALA A 60 -14.36 9.66 4.58
N GLY A 61 -13.37 10.40 5.09
CA GLY A 61 -13.58 11.51 6.03
C GLY A 61 -13.99 11.10 7.46
N LYS A 62 -14.02 9.80 7.79
CA LYS A 62 -14.48 9.31 9.12
C LYS A 62 -13.36 8.80 10.02
N VAL A 63 -12.14 8.63 9.51
CA VAL A 63 -11.01 8.10 10.27
C VAL A 63 -10.41 9.20 11.15
N LYS A 64 -10.43 9.01 12.47
CA LYS A 64 -9.90 9.98 13.45
C LYS A 64 -8.37 9.94 13.58
N CYS A 65 -7.79 8.74 13.48
CA CYS A 65 -6.37 8.52 13.67
C CYS A 65 -5.91 7.35 12.78
N ILE A 66 -4.73 7.49 12.18
CA ILE A 66 -4.06 6.45 11.43
C ILE A 66 -2.72 6.20 12.10
N TYR A 67 -2.45 4.94 12.45
CA TYR A 67 -1.15 4.48 12.91
C TYR A 67 -0.63 3.44 11.93
N ILE A 68 0.58 3.64 11.42
CA ILE A 68 1.25 2.72 10.50
C ILE A 68 2.70 2.52 10.93
N ASP A 69 3.19 1.30 10.72
CA ASP A 69 4.56 0.89 10.96
C ASP A 69 5.14 0.31 9.65
N PRO A 70 5.40 1.15 8.63
CA PRO A 70 5.91 0.68 7.34
C PRO A 70 7.38 0.23 7.48
N PRO A 71 7.94 -0.53 6.50
CA PRO A 71 9.37 -0.85 6.48
C PRO A 71 10.23 0.42 6.61
N TYR A 72 11.22 0.44 7.52
CA TYR A 72 11.97 1.66 7.82
C TYR A 72 13.05 2.02 6.80
N ASN A 73 13.36 1.11 5.89
CA ASN A 73 14.35 1.34 4.83
C ASN A 73 15.77 1.56 5.38
N THR A 74 16.12 0.87 6.48
CA THR A 74 17.48 0.95 7.06
C THR A 74 18.52 0.24 6.20
N GLY A 75 18.08 -0.64 5.30
CA GLY A 75 18.93 -1.52 4.48
C GLY A 75 19.26 -2.86 5.15
N ASN A 76 18.83 -3.08 6.41
CA ASN A 76 19.07 -4.33 7.14
C ASN A 76 17.81 -5.22 7.26
N GLU A 77 16.62 -4.67 6.99
CA GLU A 77 15.33 -5.37 7.17
C GLU A 77 15.03 -6.42 6.09
N ARG A 78 15.85 -6.47 5.03
CA ARG A 78 15.62 -7.31 3.85
C ARG A 78 14.22 -7.12 3.23
N TRP A 79 13.67 -5.91 3.35
CA TRP A 79 12.40 -5.58 2.71
C TRP A 79 12.57 -5.56 1.19
N VAL A 80 11.47 -5.82 0.47
CA VAL A 80 11.45 -6.04 -0.98
C VAL A 80 10.42 -5.12 -1.60
N TYR A 81 10.76 -4.49 -2.71
CA TYR A 81 9.79 -3.74 -3.51
C TYR A 81 8.80 -4.71 -4.17
N ASN A 82 7.51 -4.54 -3.91
CA ASN A 82 6.47 -5.50 -4.27
C ASN A 82 5.26 -4.90 -5.02
N ASP A 83 5.26 -3.60 -5.37
CA ASP A 83 4.14 -3.07 -6.15
C ASP A 83 4.23 -3.53 -7.61
N ASN A 84 3.13 -4.08 -8.09
CA ASN A 84 3.01 -4.53 -9.47
C ASN A 84 2.53 -3.39 -10.39
N VAL A 85 3.28 -2.28 -10.41
CA VAL A 85 3.05 -1.19 -11.35
C VAL A 85 3.52 -1.62 -12.74
N ASN A 86 2.65 -1.47 -13.74
CA ASN A 86 2.94 -1.86 -15.13
C ASN A 86 3.87 -0.85 -15.82
N SER A 87 5.14 -0.82 -15.42
CA SER A 87 6.21 0.00 -16.01
C SER A 87 7.51 -0.82 -16.05
N PRO A 88 8.26 -0.83 -17.18
CA PRO A 88 9.50 -1.60 -17.31
C PRO A 88 10.48 -1.37 -16.15
N MET A 89 10.62 -0.11 -15.73
CA MET A 89 11.49 0.29 -14.63
C MET A 89 11.07 -0.28 -13.28
N MET A 90 9.77 -0.39 -13.01
CA MET A 90 9.26 -0.92 -11.76
C MET A 90 9.39 -2.45 -11.72
N GLN A 91 9.22 -3.09 -12.89
CA GLN A 91 9.45 -4.53 -13.05
C GLN A 91 10.92 -4.91 -12.80
N GLU A 92 11.87 -4.02 -13.09
CA GLU A 92 13.28 -4.23 -12.71
C GLU A 92 13.50 -4.25 -11.20
N TRP A 93 12.62 -3.65 -10.40
CA TRP A 93 12.71 -3.57 -8.94
C TRP A 93 11.96 -4.71 -8.24
N LEU A 94 10.96 -5.27 -8.91
CA LEU A 94 10.05 -6.26 -8.34
C LEU A 94 10.80 -7.49 -7.81
N GLY A 95 10.52 -7.85 -6.56
CA GLY A 95 11.08 -9.05 -5.94
C GLY A 95 12.55 -8.91 -5.51
N LYS A 96 13.18 -7.74 -5.71
CA LYS A 96 14.56 -7.49 -5.29
C LYS A 96 14.61 -6.89 -3.89
N VAL A 97 15.48 -7.46 -3.06
CA VAL A 97 15.79 -6.90 -1.73
C VAL A 97 16.38 -5.51 -1.89
N VAL A 98 15.93 -4.60 -1.04
CA VAL A 98 16.46 -3.25 -0.94
C VAL A 98 17.45 -3.21 0.22
N ASP A 99 18.72 -3.14 -0.12
CA ASP A 99 19.82 -3.11 0.85
C ASP A 99 20.43 -1.70 0.98
N ARG A 100 21.54 -1.61 1.72
CA ARG A 100 22.20 -0.34 1.99
C ARG A 100 22.95 0.23 0.78
N GLU A 101 23.37 -0.60 -0.16
CA GLU A 101 24.15 -0.22 -1.35
C GLU A 101 23.25 0.11 -2.55
N ASP A 102 21.95 -0.15 -2.43
CA ASP A 102 20.95 0.27 -3.41
C ASP A 102 20.83 1.79 -3.50
N LEU A 103 21.42 2.36 -4.55
CA LEU A 103 21.36 3.80 -4.85
C LEU A 103 19.93 4.31 -5.10
N THR A 104 18.98 3.41 -5.38
CA THR A 104 17.57 3.71 -5.60
C THR A 104 16.67 3.36 -4.40
N ARG A 105 17.24 3.06 -3.22
CA ARG A 105 16.43 2.65 -2.04
C ARG A 105 15.33 3.65 -1.68
N HIS A 106 15.63 4.94 -1.77
CA HIS A 106 14.70 6.01 -1.40
C HIS A 106 13.63 6.17 -2.47
N ASP A 107 14.00 6.05 -3.74
CA ASP A 107 13.04 6.05 -4.86
C ASP A 107 12.06 4.89 -4.73
N LYS A 108 12.54 3.68 -4.46
CA LYS A 108 11.73 2.47 -4.26
C LYS A 108 10.75 2.62 -3.10
N TRP A 109 11.25 3.10 -1.96
CA TRP A 109 10.42 3.31 -0.77
C TRP A 109 9.36 4.39 -0.98
N LEU A 110 9.73 5.51 -1.61
CA LEU A 110 8.78 6.57 -1.97
C LEU A 110 7.75 6.07 -2.99
N CYS A 111 8.14 5.20 -3.93
CA CYS A 111 7.21 4.59 -4.86
C CYS A 111 6.18 3.70 -4.17
N MET A 112 6.60 2.94 -3.16
CA MET A 112 5.72 2.07 -2.35
C MET A 112 4.76 2.88 -1.48
N MET A 113 5.23 3.99 -0.90
CA MET A 113 4.46 4.77 0.08
C MET A 113 3.54 5.83 -0.53
N MET A 114 3.70 6.18 -1.81
CA MET A 114 2.98 7.30 -2.44
C MET A 114 1.51 6.99 -2.82
N PRO A 115 1.18 5.85 -3.45
CA PRO A 115 -0.19 5.54 -3.88
C PRO A 115 -1.20 5.39 -2.74
#